data_AF-A0A117N1I9-F1
#
_entry.id   AF-A0A117N1I9-F1
#
_cell.length_a   1.000
_cell.length_b   1.000
_cell.length_c   1.000
_cell.angle_alpha   90.00
_cell.angle_beta   90.00
_cell.angle_gamma   90.00
#
_symmetry.space_group_name_H-M   'P 1'
#
loop_
_entity.id
_entity.type
_entity.pdbx_description
1 polymer ?
#
loop_
_entity_poly.entity_id
_entity_poly.type
_entity_poly.pdbx_seq_one_letter_code
_entity_poly.pdbx_strand_id
1 'polypeptide(L)'
;MGLVVAWVSGKRQVTYRDQSGNELTKKDGSRSWRNNNPGNIARGSFSEAHGSIGDDGKFGIFPDEETGSTAIVALFTSNSYKNLSIRDAFYRYAPPADNNDTEAYIAAVTAAVGVPSSKIAGTLSSAELSKLAGAIKVHEGWIVGTQSGSASSPRAIRSAAISDIVEKLITVGSDAGSCQVIREKARKAMVQIYGRPTLHNACACTLSLFLQSAGYPLAKIVYGAGALAQYLRQHGWQKVDVGNQQAGDVGVCRDEDKTTAGADHIFLVVKRVDADQMLIADNQESFSPHPRFASGKGHKTPVDFFLRYSATSPLAAFVSKDSTELDFDEVVTLDEDTDALVPKFDEQGEPLASG
;
A
#
# COMPACT_ATOMS: atom_id res chain seq x y z
N MET A 1 16.10 2.71 11.44
CA MET A 1 15.85 3.10 12.85
C MET A 1 14.68 2.35 13.50
N GLY A 2 14.33 1.13 13.08
CA GLY A 2 13.27 0.35 13.74
C GLY A 2 13.70 -0.30 15.05
N LEU A 3 12.74 -0.87 15.79
CA LEU A 3 13.01 -1.75 16.94
C LEU A 3 13.80 -2.98 16.48
N VAL A 4 14.88 -3.32 17.20
CA VAL A 4 15.82 -4.39 16.81
C VAL A 4 15.94 -5.51 17.83
N VAL A 5 15.56 -5.27 19.09
CA VAL A 5 15.57 -6.29 20.12
C VAL A 5 14.44 -6.03 21.13
N ALA A 6 13.89 -7.10 21.67
CA ALA A 6 12.90 -7.04 22.74
C ALA A 6 13.12 -8.15 23.78
N TRP A 7 12.78 -7.88 25.03
CA TRP A 7 12.90 -8.86 26.12
C TRP A 7 11.83 -8.63 27.19
N VAL A 8 11.52 -9.69 27.93
CA VAL A 8 10.67 -9.60 29.12
C VAL A 8 11.46 -8.87 30.21
N SER A 9 11.01 -7.66 30.56
CA SER A 9 11.70 -6.77 31.50
C SER A 9 11.05 -6.75 32.88
N GLY A 10 9.93 -7.46 33.08
CA GLY A 10 9.24 -7.53 34.35
C GLY A 10 7.93 -8.32 34.28
N LYS A 11 7.21 -8.40 35.39
CA LYS A 11 5.90 -9.07 35.44
C LYS A 11 4.94 -8.34 34.50
N ARG A 12 4.44 -9.08 33.48
CA ARG A 12 3.54 -8.55 32.44
C ARG A 12 4.14 -7.31 31.76
N GLN A 13 5.43 -7.36 31.44
CA GLN A 13 6.15 -6.24 30.85
C GLN A 13 7.14 -6.73 29.79
N VAL A 14 7.16 -6.07 28.63
CA VAL A 14 8.12 -6.29 27.55
C VAL A 14 8.72 -4.94 27.17
N THR A 15 10.04 -4.89 27.11
CA THR A 15 10.78 -3.70 26.66
C THR A 15 11.39 -3.98 25.29
N TYR A 16 11.28 -3.00 24.42
CA TYR A 16 11.81 -2.95 23.07
C TYR A 16 12.89 -1.89 23.00
N ARG A 17 13.94 -2.12 22.20
CA ARG A 17 15.00 -1.15 21.95
C ARG A 17 15.24 -0.98 20.45
N ASP A 18 15.40 0.28 20.03
CA ASP A 18 15.78 0.61 18.65
C ASP A 18 17.30 0.63 18.44
N GLN A 19 17.72 0.86 17.19
CA GLN A 19 19.14 0.95 16.82
C GLN A 19 19.88 2.12 17.48
N SER A 20 19.15 3.15 17.92
CA SER A 20 19.69 4.35 18.56
C SER A 20 19.76 4.22 20.09
N GLY A 21 19.34 3.09 20.64
CA GLY A 21 19.34 2.83 22.08
C GLY A 21 18.12 3.37 22.81
N ASN A 22 17.12 3.94 22.12
CA ASN A 22 15.88 4.34 22.77
C ASN A 22 15.08 3.10 23.15
N GLU A 23 14.33 3.21 24.24
CA GLU A 23 13.48 2.11 24.72
C GLU A 23 12.00 2.46 24.67
N LEU A 24 11.19 1.44 24.41
CA LEU A 24 9.74 1.45 24.47
C LEU A 24 9.30 0.28 25.33
N THR A 25 8.50 0.53 26.35
CA THR A 25 8.03 -0.51 27.25
C THR A 25 6.51 -0.65 27.17
N LYS A 26 6.05 -1.89 26.94
CA LYS A 26 4.66 -2.30 27.02
C LYS A 26 4.40 -3.04 28.31
N LYS A 27 3.42 -2.57 29.09
CA LYS A 27 3.04 -3.12 30.39
C LYS A 27 1.55 -3.42 30.44
N ASP A 28 1.20 -4.46 31.19
CA ASP A 28 -0.17 -4.97 31.30
C ASP A 28 -0.77 -5.37 29.94
N GLY A 29 -2.08 -5.31 29.77
CA GLY A 29 -2.75 -5.87 28.59
C GLY A 29 -2.57 -7.39 28.42
N SER A 30 -2.88 -7.91 27.23
CA SER A 30 -2.66 -9.31 26.89
C SER A 30 -1.19 -9.59 26.58
N ARG A 31 -0.81 -10.86 26.63
CA ARG A 31 0.53 -11.32 26.26
C ARG A 31 0.80 -11.07 24.77
N SER A 32 -0.16 -11.43 23.91
CA SER A 32 -0.13 -11.18 22.46
C SER A 32 0.13 -9.70 22.15
N TRP A 33 -0.52 -8.77 22.85
CA TRP A 33 -0.31 -7.32 22.67
C TRP A 33 1.09 -6.85 23.08
N ARG A 34 1.59 -7.31 24.24
CA ARG A 34 2.94 -6.97 24.71
C ARG A 34 4.03 -7.54 23.84
N ASN A 35 3.78 -8.66 23.16
CA ASN A 35 4.74 -9.31 22.29
C ASN A 35 4.62 -8.83 20.83
N ASN A 36 3.66 -7.96 20.50
CA ASN A 36 3.27 -7.67 19.11
C ASN A 36 2.97 -8.95 18.30
N ASN A 37 2.50 -10.00 18.97
CA ASN A 37 2.30 -11.33 18.39
C ASN A 37 0.81 -11.67 18.42
N PRO A 38 0.03 -11.18 17.45
CA PRO A 38 -1.43 -11.36 17.44
C PRO A 38 -1.85 -12.83 17.35
N GLY A 39 -0.98 -13.71 16.85
CA GLY A 39 -1.25 -15.14 16.73
C GLY A 39 -0.74 -15.98 17.90
N ASN A 40 -0.03 -15.41 18.87
CA ASN A 40 0.75 -16.21 19.84
C ASN A 40 1.63 -17.26 19.12
N ILE A 41 2.30 -16.86 18.04
CA ILE A 41 3.25 -17.72 17.31
C ILE A 41 4.40 -18.10 18.25
N ALA A 42 4.65 -19.40 18.41
CA ALA A 42 5.70 -19.92 19.27
C ALA A 42 7.09 -19.43 18.86
N ARG A 43 7.99 -19.27 19.83
CA ARG A 43 9.40 -18.96 19.54
C ARG A 43 10.04 -20.08 18.72
N GLY A 44 10.92 -19.72 17.79
CA GLY A 44 11.75 -20.67 17.05
C GLY A 44 12.10 -20.18 15.65
N SER A 45 12.64 -21.09 14.84
CA SER A 45 13.13 -20.76 13.49
C SER A 45 12.08 -20.09 12.60
N PHE A 46 10.81 -20.48 12.72
CA PHE A 46 9.72 -19.83 11.99
C PHE A 46 9.53 -18.37 12.43
N SER A 47 9.37 -18.10 13.74
CA SER A 47 9.16 -16.72 14.21
C SER A 47 10.36 -15.83 13.90
N GLU A 48 11.58 -16.36 14.03
CA GLU A 48 12.84 -15.67 13.72
C GLU A 48 12.94 -15.33 12.23
N ALA A 49 12.67 -16.30 11.34
CA ALA A 49 12.65 -16.08 9.89
C ALA A 49 11.57 -15.07 9.45
N HIS A 50 10.55 -14.87 10.27
CA HIS A 50 9.46 -13.91 10.04
C HIS A 50 9.55 -12.65 10.91
N GLY A 51 10.73 -12.35 11.46
CA GLY A 51 11.05 -11.05 12.03
C GLY A 51 10.83 -10.89 13.53
N SER A 52 10.74 -11.97 14.30
CA SER A 52 10.78 -11.86 15.76
C SER A 52 12.15 -11.34 16.22
N ILE A 53 12.15 -10.39 17.16
CA ILE A 53 13.33 -9.71 17.70
C ILE A 53 13.61 -10.07 19.17
N GLY A 54 12.95 -11.12 19.66
CA GLY A 54 13.06 -11.63 21.02
C GLY A 54 11.98 -12.67 21.30
N ASP A 55 11.90 -13.14 22.54
CA ASP A 55 10.86 -14.07 22.99
C ASP A 55 10.51 -13.87 24.47
N ASP A 56 9.33 -14.37 24.86
CA ASP A 56 8.86 -14.33 26.24
C ASP A 56 9.02 -15.67 27.00
N GLY A 57 9.86 -16.57 26.47
CA GLY A 57 10.02 -17.95 26.93
C GLY A 57 9.11 -18.96 26.23
N LYS A 58 7.94 -18.55 25.71
CA LYS A 58 7.03 -19.44 24.95
C LYS A 58 6.76 -18.94 23.53
N PHE A 59 6.60 -17.64 23.35
CA PHE A 59 6.19 -17.01 22.10
C PHE A 59 7.23 -16.01 21.62
N GLY A 60 7.32 -15.86 20.29
CA GLY A 60 8.14 -14.81 19.70
C GLY A 60 7.60 -13.42 20.02
N ILE A 61 8.50 -12.44 20.09
CA ILE A 61 8.20 -11.01 20.23
C ILE A 61 8.55 -10.33 18.91
N PHE A 62 7.59 -9.69 18.26
CA PHE A 62 7.77 -8.99 16.98
C PHE A 62 7.99 -7.48 17.18
N PRO A 63 8.63 -6.77 16.23
CA PRO A 63 8.87 -5.33 16.33
C PRO A 63 7.58 -4.51 16.25
N ASP A 64 6.53 -4.99 15.56
CA ASP A 64 5.19 -4.40 15.57
C ASP A 64 4.11 -5.44 15.24
N GLU A 65 2.85 -5.06 15.49
CA GLU A 65 1.67 -5.90 15.26
C GLU A 65 1.54 -6.32 13.79
N GLU A 66 1.94 -5.46 12.86
CA GLU A 66 1.88 -5.71 11.42
C GLU A 66 2.80 -6.87 11.05
N THR A 67 4.06 -6.83 11.52
CA THR A 67 5.02 -7.93 11.33
C THR A 67 4.47 -9.24 11.90
N GLY A 68 3.92 -9.22 13.12
CA GLY A 68 3.30 -10.40 13.72
C GLY A 68 2.07 -10.91 12.97
N SER A 69 1.28 -10.01 12.35
CA SER A 69 0.13 -10.39 11.52
C SER A 69 0.57 -11.00 10.18
N THR A 70 1.62 -10.45 9.56
CA THR A 70 2.24 -11.02 8.37
C THR A 70 2.80 -12.41 8.65
N ALA A 71 3.36 -12.66 9.84
CA ALA A 71 3.81 -13.99 10.24
C ALA A 71 2.66 -15.02 10.31
N ILE A 72 1.44 -14.60 10.69
CA ILE A 72 0.24 -15.48 10.63
C ILE A 72 -0.07 -15.83 9.17
N VAL A 73 -0.11 -14.84 8.28
CA VAL A 73 -0.37 -15.07 6.85
C VAL A 73 0.67 -16.03 6.26
N ALA A 74 1.95 -15.78 6.53
CA ALA A 74 3.04 -16.63 6.07
C ALA A 74 2.92 -18.07 6.59
N LEU A 75 2.46 -18.25 7.83
CA LEU A 75 2.24 -19.58 8.41
C LEU A 75 1.20 -20.35 7.61
N PHE A 76 0.03 -19.75 7.34
CA PHE A 76 -1.07 -20.40 6.61
C PHE A 76 -0.75 -20.65 5.13
N THR A 77 0.22 -19.93 4.56
CA THR A 77 0.75 -20.19 3.21
C THR A 77 1.98 -21.11 3.18
N SER A 78 2.51 -21.50 4.35
CA SER A 78 3.68 -22.36 4.44
C SER A 78 3.37 -23.79 4.02
N ASN A 79 4.40 -24.58 3.68
CA ASN A 79 4.23 -26.00 3.32
C ASN A 79 3.52 -26.83 4.42
N SER A 80 3.59 -26.41 5.68
CA SER A 80 2.97 -27.11 6.81
C SER A 80 1.45 -26.90 6.89
N TYR A 81 0.93 -25.82 6.30
CA TYR A 81 -0.48 -25.41 6.42
C TYR A 81 -1.19 -25.26 5.08
N LYS A 82 -0.49 -24.89 3.99
CA LYS A 82 -1.12 -24.51 2.72
C LYS A 82 -2.02 -25.59 2.11
N ASN A 83 -1.75 -26.86 2.41
CA ASN A 83 -2.51 -28.01 1.90
C ASN A 83 -3.58 -28.50 2.88
N LEU A 84 -3.69 -27.89 4.07
CA LEU A 84 -4.71 -28.24 5.06
C LEU A 84 -6.02 -27.53 4.76
N SER A 85 -7.13 -28.18 5.09
CA SER A 85 -8.39 -27.46 5.26
C SER A 85 -8.28 -26.47 6.43
N ILE A 86 -9.11 -25.43 6.47
CA ILE A 86 -9.17 -24.53 7.64
C ILE A 86 -9.39 -25.33 8.92
N ARG A 87 -10.26 -26.36 8.88
CA ARG A 87 -10.49 -27.27 10.01
C ARG A 87 -9.18 -27.91 10.48
N ASP A 88 -8.47 -28.60 9.59
CA ASP A 88 -7.23 -29.32 9.95
C ASP A 88 -6.12 -28.36 10.38
N ALA A 89 -6.06 -27.18 9.76
CA ALA A 89 -5.14 -26.13 10.14
C ALA A 89 -5.35 -25.70 11.60
N PHE A 90 -6.59 -25.49 12.05
CA PHE A 90 -6.86 -25.08 13.43
C PHE A 90 -6.72 -26.22 14.44
N TYR A 91 -6.99 -27.47 14.06
CA TYR A 91 -6.63 -28.63 14.90
C TYR A 91 -5.12 -28.76 15.12
N ARG A 92 -4.30 -28.32 14.17
CA ARG A 92 -2.85 -28.21 14.35
C ARG A 92 -2.45 -26.95 15.13
N TYR A 93 -3.10 -25.83 14.87
CA TYR A 93 -2.75 -24.53 15.44
C TYR A 93 -3.10 -24.41 16.93
N ALA A 94 -4.31 -24.83 17.30
CA ALA A 94 -4.86 -24.76 18.65
C ALA A 94 -5.55 -26.09 19.00
N PRO A 95 -4.79 -27.18 19.22
CA PRO A 95 -5.35 -28.50 19.47
C PRO A 95 -6.11 -28.56 20.80
N PRO A 96 -7.17 -29.40 20.93
CA PRO A 96 -7.89 -29.56 22.20
C PRO A 96 -7.02 -30.11 23.34
N ALA A 97 -5.96 -30.86 23.00
CA ALA A 97 -4.99 -31.39 23.97
C ALA A 97 -4.30 -30.29 24.80
N ASP A 98 -4.21 -29.07 24.26
CA ASP A 98 -3.68 -27.88 24.94
C ASP A 98 -4.78 -27.08 25.67
N ASN A 99 -5.95 -27.71 25.90
CA ASN A 99 -7.13 -27.12 26.53
C ASN A 99 -7.73 -25.94 25.74
N ASN A 100 -7.72 -26.06 24.40
CA ASN A 100 -8.37 -25.11 23.50
C ASN A 100 -9.77 -25.61 23.09
N ASP A 101 -10.70 -24.67 22.86
CA ASP A 101 -11.97 -24.96 22.16
C ASP A 101 -11.78 -24.76 20.65
N THR A 102 -11.19 -25.76 20.01
CA THR A 102 -10.84 -25.71 18.58
C THR A 102 -12.07 -25.54 17.69
N GLU A 103 -13.22 -26.12 18.05
CA GLU A 103 -14.45 -26.00 17.25
C GLU A 103 -15.01 -24.59 17.30
N ALA A 104 -15.04 -23.97 18.48
CA ALA A 104 -15.43 -22.57 18.60
C ALA A 104 -14.48 -21.65 17.81
N TYR A 105 -13.18 -21.96 17.81
CA TYR A 105 -12.19 -21.23 17.00
C TYR A 105 -12.48 -21.33 15.50
N ILE A 106 -12.68 -22.56 14.99
CA ILE A 106 -13.02 -22.78 13.58
C ILE A 106 -14.31 -22.05 13.20
N ALA A 107 -15.33 -22.10 14.06
CA ALA A 107 -16.59 -21.39 13.83
C ALA A 107 -16.40 -19.87 13.74
N ALA A 108 -15.63 -19.29 14.67
CA ALA A 108 -15.34 -17.85 14.68
C ALA A 108 -14.57 -17.41 13.43
N VAL A 109 -13.55 -18.17 13.02
CA VAL A 109 -12.72 -17.82 11.85
C VAL A 109 -13.49 -17.98 10.56
N THR A 110 -14.23 -19.07 10.38
CA THR A 110 -15.03 -19.29 9.16
C THR A 110 -16.12 -18.23 8.98
N ALA A 111 -16.78 -17.83 10.07
CA ALA A 111 -17.76 -16.75 10.07
C ALA A 111 -17.13 -15.38 9.70
N ALA A 112 -15.94 -15.08 10.24
CA ALA A 112 -15.25 -13.81 9.96
C ALA A 112 -14.72 -13.72 8.53
N VAL A 113 -14.19 -14.83 8.00
CA VAL A 113 -13.60 -14.87 6.65
C VAL A 113 -14.70 -14.98 5.58
N GLY A 114 -15.80 -15.69 5.89
CA GLY A 114 -16.90 -15.95 4.96
C GLY A 114 -16.68 -17.16 4.07
N VAL A 115 -16.01 -18.20 4.58
CA VAL A 115 -15.63 -19.41 3.82
C VAL A 115 -15.93 -20.68 4.64
N PRO A 116 -16.20 -21.83 3.99
CA PRO A 116 -16.43 -23.08 4.71
C PRO A 116 -15.14 -23.60 5.36
N SER A 117 -15.26 -24.33 6.47
CA SER A 117 -14.12 -24.94 7.18
C SER A 117 -13.34 -25.97 6.34
N SER A 118 -13.94 -26.48 5.27
CA SER A 118 -13.31 -27.39 4.31
C SER A 118 -12.44 -26.68 3.26
N LYS A 119 -12.50 -25.34 3.16
CA LYS A 119 -11.66 -24.59 2.22
C LYS A 119 -10.18 -24.80 2.57
N ILE A 120 -9.36 -25.01 1.54
CA ILE A 120 -7.92 -25.23 1.68
C ILE A 120 -7.23 -23.88 1.98
N ALA A 121 -6.37 -23.84 3.00
CA ALA A 121 -5.75 -22.61 3.48
C ALA A 121 -4.94 -21.88 2.38
N GLY A 122 -4.18 -22.62 1.58
CA GLY A 122 -3.36 -22.08 0.49
C GLY A 122 -4.15 -21.52 -0.69
N THR A 123 -5.49 -21.69 -0.74
CA THR A 123 -6.35 -21.13 -1.81
C THR A 123 -7.11 -19.89 -1.36
N LEU A 124 -6.87 -19.40 -0.14
CA LEU A 124 -7.40 -18.13 0.34
C LEU A 124 -6.72 -16.97 -0.40
N SER A 125 -7.53 -16.02 -0.87
CA SER A 125 -7.06 -14.75 -1.41
C SER A 125 -6.37 -13.91 -0.32
N SER A 126 -5.57 -12.92 -0.73
CA SER A 126 -4.90 -12.00 0.21
C SER A 126 -5.90 -11.29 1.15
N ALA A 127 -7.10 -10.96 0.66
CA ALA A 127 -8.16 -10.37 1.46
C ALA A 127 -8.71 -11.36 2.50
N GLU A 128 -8.92 -12.63 2.12
CA GLU A 128 -9.37 -13.68 3.03
C GLU A 128 -8.29 -14.02 4.08
N LEU A 129 -7.02 -14.09 3.70
CA LEU A 129 -5.89 -14.29 4.62
C LEU A 129 -5.78 -13.15 5.64
N SER A 130 -6.01 -11.91 5.19
CA SER A 130 -6.03 -10.74 6.09
C SER A 130 -7.18 -10.83 7.11
N LYS A 131 -8.38 -11.25 6.66
CA LYS A 131 -9.52 -11.52 7.56
C LYS A 131 -9.21 -12.66 8.54
N LEU A 132 -8.55 -13.73 8.08
CA LEU A 132 -8.15 -14.87 8.91
C LEU A 132 -7.18 -14.44 10.01
N ALA A 133 -6.14 -13.66 9.68
CA ALA A 133 -5.22 -13.11 10.67
C ALA A 133 -5.92 -12.20 11.70
N GLY A 134 -6.87 -11.38 11.23
CA GLY A 134 -7.71 -10.56 12.11
C GLY A 134 -8.58 -11.39 13.05
N ALA A 135 -9.19 -12.47 12.56
CA ALA A 135 -10.01 -13.38 13.36
C ALA A 135 -9.18 -14.12 14.43
N ILE A 136 -7.97 -14.58 14.06
CA ILE A 136 -7.00 -15.16 14.99
C ILE A 136 -6.68 -14.16 16.11
N LYS A 137 -6.32 -12.92 15.77
CA LYS A 137 -6.03 -11.87 16.76
C LYS A 137 -7.16 -11.67 17.78
N VAL A 138 -8.41 -11.68 17.32
CA VAL A 138 -9.59 -11.56 18.18
C VAL A 138 -9.71 -12.76 19.11
N HIS A 139 -9.57 -13.98 18.57
CA HIS A 139 -9.67 -15.20 19.36
C HIS A 139 -8.55 -15.33 20.40
N GLU A 140 -7.32 -14.94 20.05
CA GLU A 140 -6.16 -14.91 20.97
C GLU A 140 -6.27 -13.86 22.09
N GLY A 141 -7.32 -13.03 22.09
CA GLY A 141 -7.63 -12.10 23.17
C GLY A 141 -6.69 -10.89 23.23
N TRP A 142 -6.59 -10.13 22.13
CA TRP A 142 -5.78 -8.91 22.07
C TRP A 142 -6.34 -7.79 22.95
N ILE A 143 -5.70 -7.54 24.10
CA ILE A 143 -6.09 -6.49 25.05
C ILE A 143 -4.95 -5.49 25.16
N VAL A 144 -5.23 -4.23 24.83
CA VAL A 144 -4.26 -3.14 24.89
C VAL A 144 -3.94 -2.80 26.34
N GLY A 145 -2.65 -2.70 26.65
CA GLY A 145 -2.15 -2.22 27.94
C GLY A 145 -1.61 -0.79 27.84
N THR A 146 -0.68 -0.45 28.73
CA THR A 146 0.00 0.86 28.73
C THR A 146 1.34 0.77 28.04
N GLN A 147 1.67 1.77 27.22
CA GLN A 147 2.95 1.88 26.51
C GLN A 147 3.63 3.21 26.87
N SER A 148 4.93 3.17 27.16
CA SER A 148 5.74 4.35 27.50
C SER A 148 7.16 4.22 26.99
N GLY A 149 7.77 5.32 26.55
CA GLY A 149 9.14 5.35 26.05
C GLY A 149 9.28 6.19 24.79
N SER A 150 10.50 6.31 24.27
CA SER A 150 10.84 7.13 23.09
C SER A 150 11.14 6.32 21.83
N ALA A 151 11.32 4.99 21.94
CA ALA A 151 11.61 4.17 20.76
C ALA A 151 10.39 4.10 19.84
N SER A 152 10.63 4.30 18.55
CA SER A 152 9.59 4.26 17.53
C SER A 152 9.47 2.85 16.94
N SER A 153 8.24 2.34 16.83
CA SER A 153 7.98 1.09 16.11
C SER A 153 8.20 1.28 14.60
N PRO A 154 8.50 0.22 13.82
CA PRO A 154 8.65 0.35 12.38
C PRO A 154 7.41 0.94 11.70
N ARG A 155 6.20 0.56 12.15
CA ARG A 155 4.95 1.21 11.71
C ARG A 155 4.92 2.72 11.97
N ALA A 156 5.35 3.19 13.14
CA ALA A 156 5.38 4.62 13.46
C ALA A 156 6.38 5.38 12.58
N ILE A 157 7.55 4.79 12.34
CA ILE A 157 8.59 5.36 11.45
C ILE A 157 8.05 5.46 10.02
N ARG A 158 7.41 4.40 9.52
CA ARG A 158 6.76 4.41 8.20
C ARG A 158 5.68 5.49 8.12
N SER A 159 4.84 5.61 9.15
CA SER A 159 3.81 6.65 9.19
C SER A 159 4.41 8.06 9.14
N ALA A 160 5.49 8.32 9.89
CA ALA A 160 6.16 9.61 9.88
C ALA A 160 6.80 9.93 8.51
N ALA A 161 7.45 8.94 7.89
CA ALA A 161 8.01 9.09 6.55
C ALA A 161 6.93 9.36 5.49
N ILE A 162 5.78 8.69 5.58
CA ILE A 162 4.63 8.95 4.71
C ILE A 162 4.10 10.37 4.92
N SER A 163 3.94 10.80 6.17
CA SER A 163 3.50 12.18 6.47
C SER A 163 4.45 13.22 5.87
N ASP A 164 5.77 13.04 6.00
CA ASP A 164 6.77 13.94 5.42
C ASP A 164 6.68 14.02 3.89
N ILE A 165 6.52 12.87 3.21
CA ILE A 165 6.32 12.82 1.75
C ILE A 165 5.01 13.55 1.37
N VAL A 166 3.92 13.31 2.10
CA VAL A 166 2.62 13.94 1.82
C VAL A 166 2.69 15.46 2.02
N GLU A 167 3.34 15.93 3.09
CA GLU A 167 3.55 17.36 3.33
C GLU A 167 4.38 18.02 2.23
N LYS A 168 5.47 17.37 1.79
CA LYS A 168 6.27 17.83 0.65
C LYS A 168 5.46 17.85 -0.64
N LEU A 169 4.66 16.81 -0.89
CA LEU A 169 3.80 16.72 -2.07
C LEU A 169 2.78 17.87 -2.12
N ILE A 170 2.12 18.15 -1.00
CA ILE A 170 1.19 19.29 -0.88
C ILE A 170 1.92 20.61 -1.09
N THR A 171 3.11 20.77 -0.51
CA THR A 171 3.92 21.99 -0.63
C THR A 171 4.31 22.26 -2.08
N VAL A 172 4.90 21.26 -2.75
CA VAL A 172 5.32 21.35 -4.17
C VAL A 172 4.10 21.57 -5.08
N GLY A 173 2.99 20.89 -4.81
CA GLY A 173 1.74 21.07 -5.55
C GLY A 173 1.08 22.43 -5.34
N SER A 174 1.26 23.06 -4.17
CA SER A 174 0.64 24.35 -3.84
C SER A 174 1.45 25.55 -4.35
N ASP A 175 2.75 25.38 -4.55
CA ASP A 175 3.66 26.43 -4.98
C ASP A 175 3.64 26.63 -6.51
N ALA A 176 3.40 27.87 -6.94
CA ALA A 176 3.26 28.20 -8.36
C ALA A 176 4.58 28.03 -9.15
N GLY A 177 5.73 28.32 -8.52
CA GLY A 177 7.04 28.14 -9.15
C GLY A 177 7.37 26.67 -9.40
N SER A 178 7.15 25.84 -8.38
CA SER A 178 7.30 24.39 -8.45
C SER A 178 6.38 23.77 -9.50
N CYS A 179 5.11 24.19 -9.51
CA CYS A 179 4.13 23.84 -10.53
C CYS A 179 4.60 24.16 -11.95
N GLN A 180 5.16 25.36 -12.17
CA GLN A 180 5.70 25.76 -13.48
C GLN A 180 6.87 24.86 -13.90
N VAL A 181 7.83 24.61 -13.01
CA VAL A 181 9.01 23.76 -13.29
C VAL A 181 8.59 22.33 -13.62
N ILE A 182 7.67 21.75 -12.85
CA ILE A 182 7.20 20.37 -13.04
C ILE A 182 6.44 20.23 -14.37
N ARG A 183 5.58 21.17 -14.71
CA ARG A 183 4.86 21.16 -15.99
C ARG A 183 5.80 21.32 -17.18
N GLU A 184 6.82 22.16 -17.06
CA GLU A 184 7.82 22.31 -18.12
C GLU A 184 8.62 21.03 -18.33
N LYS A 185 8.96 20.31 -17.25
CA LYS A 185 9.57 18.98 -17.33
C LYS A 185 8.61 17.96 -17.97
N ALA A 186 7.34 17.94 -17.55
CA ALA A 186 6.33 17.05 -18.10
C ALA A 186 6.16 17.29 -19.61
N ARG A 187 6.00 18.56 -20.01
CA ARG A 187 5.88 18.99 -21.41
C ARG A 187 7.02 18.48 -22.27
N LYS A 188 8.26 18.55 -21.76
CA LYS A 188 9.45 18.03 -22.45
C LYS A 188 9.49 16.51 -22.49
N ALA A 189 9.13 15.84 -21.40
CA ALA A 189 9.05 14.38 -21.35
C ALA A 189 8.05 13.81 -22.37
N MET A 190 6.94 14.51 -22.60
CA MET A 190 5.93 14.11 -23.60
C MET A 190 6.45 14.06 -25.05
N VAL A 191 7.60 14.66 -25.37
CA VAL A 191 8.24 14.53 -26.70
C VAL A 191 8.51 13.07 -27.04
N GLN A 192 8.87 12.25 -26.05
CA GLN A 192 9.16 10.83 -26.25
C GLN A 192 7.93 10.04 -26.72
N ILE A 193 6.73 10.49 -26.34
CA ILE A 193 5.47 9.81 -26.66
C ILE A 193 4.80 10.41 -27.90
N TYR A 194 4.79 11.74 -28.02
CA TYR A 194 4.01 12.44 -29.05
C TYR A 194 4.86 13.13 -30.12
N GLY A 195 6.19 12.98 -30.09
CA GLY A 195 7.13 13.62 -31.02
C GLY A 195 7.21 15.14 -30.90
N ARG A 196 6.47 15.74 -29.95
CA ARG A 196 6.45 17.18 -29.70
C ARG A 196 6.19 17.49 -28.23
N PRO A 197 6.65 18.64 -27.72
CA PRO A 197 6.35 19.03 -26.37
C PRO A 197 4.87 19.39 -26.23
N THR A 198 4.19 18.82 -25.25
CA THR A 198 2.76 19.07 -25.03
C THR A 198 2.37 18.82 -23.57
N LEU A 199 1.42 19.61 -23.06
CA LEU A 199 0.75 19.33 -21.79
C LEU A 199 -0.59 18.61 -21.99
N HIS A 200 -1.10 18.56 -23.22
CA HIS A 200 -2.25 17.72 -23.55
C HIS A 200 -1.90 16.25 -23.26
N ASN A 201 -2.76 15.57 -22.49
CA ASN A 201 -2.58 14.18 -22.03
C ASN A 201 -1.36 13.93 -21.14
N ALA A 202 -0.77 14.98 -20.56
CA ALA A 202 0.39 14.87 -19.68
C ALA A 202 0.04 14.71 -18.19
N CYS A 203 -1.22 14.42 -17.84
CA CYS A 203 -1.70 14.39 -16.44
C CYS A 203 -0.91 13.41 -15.56
N ALA A 204 -0.76 12.16 -16.00
CA ALA A 204 -0.01 11.14 -15.28
C ALA A 204 1.50 11.44 -15.23
N CYS A 205 2.08 11.95 -16.31
CA CYS A 205 3.48 12.38 -16.34
C CYS A 205 3.74 13.51 -15.34
N THR A 206 2.85 14.50 -15.32
CA THR A 206 2.92 15.65 -14.39
C THR A 206 2.81 15.18 -12.94
N LEU A 207 1.86 14.30 -12.62
CA LEU A 207 1.70 13.76 -11.28
C LEU A 207 2.90 12.88 -10.86
N SER A 208 3.44 12.08 -11.77
CA SER A 208 4.66 11.30 -11.53
C SER A 208 5.83 12.20 -11.11
N LEU A 209 5.97 13.36 -11.75
CA LEU A 209 7.01 14.34 -11.43
C LEU A 209 6.75 15.05 -10.09
N PHE A 210 5.49 15.31 -9.73
CA PHE A 210 5.14 15.79 -8.38
C PHE A 210 5.55 14.77 -7.30
N LEU A 211 5.21 13.49 -7.51
CA LEU A 211 5.57 12.40 -6.61
C LEU A 211 7.09 12.27 -6.44
N GLN A 212 7.84 12.24 -7.54
CA GLN A 212 9.30 12.20 -7.49
C GLN A 212 9.90 13.42 -6.79
N SER A 213 9.36 14.62 -7.06
CA SER A 213 9.83 15.86 -6.42
C SER A 213 9.55 15.88 -4.91
N ALA A 214 8.52 15.16 -4.46
CA ALA A 214 8.20 14.98 -3.04
C ALA A 214 9.03 13.88 -2.34
N GLY A 215 9.87 13.15 -3.10
CA GLY A 215 10.67 12.04 -2.58
C GLY A 215 9.91 10.71 -2.48
N TYR A 216 8.74 10.59 -3.10
CA TYR A 216 8.07 9.29 -3.24
C TYR A 216 8.89 8.38 -4.17
N PRO A 217 9.17 7.12 -3.80
CA PRO A 217 10.09 6.23 -4.52
C PRO A 217 9.44 5.65 -5.80
N LEU A 218 9.08 6.52 -6.74
CA LEU A 218 8.56 6.15 -8.05
C LEU A 218 9.75 5.90 -8.99
N ALA A 219 10.01 4.61 -9.27
CA ALA A 219 11.17 4.17 -10.05
C ALA A 219 11.27 4.82 -11.44
N LYS A 220 10.13 5.08 -12.09
CA LYS A 220 10.08 5.72 -13.41
C LYS A 220 8.82 6.58 -13.58
N ILE A 221 8.89 7.55 -14.47
CA ILE A 221 7.73 8.36 -14.86
C ILE A 221 6.69 7.41 -15.49
N VAL A 222 5.47 7.43 -14.96
CA VAL A 222 4.36 6.64 -15.50
C VAL A 222 3.48 7.54 -16.36
N TYR A 223 3.18 7.04 -17.56
CA TYR A 223 2.26 7.68 -18.50
C TYR A 223 0.89 6.99 -18.43
N GLY A 224 -0.19 7.72 -18.73
CA GLY A 224 -1.56 7.22 -18.61
C GLY A 224 -2.11 7.26 -17.18
N ALA A 225 -3.29 7.86 -17.01
CA ALA A 225 -3.90 8.06 -15.70
C ALA A 225 -4.32 6.73 -15.04
N GLY A 226 -4.87 5.79 -15.82
CA GLY A 226 -5.21 4.44 -15.33
C GLY A 226 -3.98 3.66 -14.82
N ALA A 227 -2.90 3.64 -15.60
CA ALA A 227 -1.66 2.94 -15.25
C ALA A 227 -1.02 3.51 -13.97
N LEU A 228 -0.97 4.84 -13.83
CA LEU A 228 -0.47 5.46 -12.61
C LEU A 228 -1.36 5.16 -11.40
N ALA A 229 -2.69 5.22 -11.55
CA ALA A 229 -3.61 4.87 -10.46
C ALA A 229 -3.44 3.41 -10.01
N GLN A 230 -3.28 2.48 -10.95
CA GLN A 230 -3.00 1.07 -10.64
C GLN A 230 -1.67 0.90 -9.91
N TYR A 231 -0.60 1.54 -10.40
CA TYR A 231 0.71 1.52 -9.76
C TYR A 231 0.62 2.01 -8.31
N LEU A 232 0.01 3.18 -8.08
CA LEU A 232 -0.12 3.73 -6.72
C LEU A 232 -0.87 2.77 -5.79
N ARG A 233 -1.94 2.11 -6.26
CA ARG A 233 -2.68 1.11 -5.47
C ARG A 233 -1.84 -0.12 -5.09
N GLN A 234 -0.90 -0.52 -5.93
CA GLN A 234 0.03 -1.60 -5.66
C GLN A 234 1.16 -1.17 -4.70
N HIS A 235 1.38 0.14 -4.55
CA HIS A 235 2.51 0.73 -3.83
C HIS A 235 2.09 1.59 -2.64
N GLY A 236 1.11 1.11 -1.85
CA GLY A 236 0.79 1.70 -0.56
C GLY A 236 -0.29 2.79 -0.58
N TRP A 237 -0.92 3.05 -1.71
CA TRP A 237 -2.06 3.98 -1.79
C TRP A 237 -3.38 3.24 -1.67
N GLN A 238 -4.26 3.75 -0.82
CA GLN A 238 -5.57 3.16 -0.54
C GLN A 238 -6.67 3.94 -1.23
N LYS A 239 -7.69 3.22 -1.72
CA LYS A 239 -8.89 3.83 -2.28
C LYS A 239 -9.65 4.59 -1.19
N VAL A 240 -10.08 5.80 -1.51
CA VAL A 240 -10.90 6.67 -0.67
C VAL A 240 -12.14 7.07 -1.46
N ASP A 241 -13.31 6.95 -0.84
CA ASP A 241 -14.57 7.31 -1.46
C ASP A 241 -14.70 8.82 -1.63
N VAL A 242 -15.39 9.23 -2.70
CA VAL A 242 -15.70 10.64 -2.97
C VAL A 242 -16.46 11.24 -1.78
N GLY A 243 -16.08 12.45 -1.39
CA GLY A 243 -16.58 13.14 -0.19
C GLY A 243 -15.58 13.10 0.97
N ASN A 244 -14.71 12.09 1.01
CA ASN A 244 -13.74 11.86 2.07
C ASN A 244 -12.30 12.30 1.71
N GLN A 245 -12.12 12.96 0.55
CA GLN A 245 -10.82 13.44 0.09
C GLN A 245 -10.20 14.46 1.04
N GLN A 246 -8.88 14.56 1.03
CA GLN A 246 -8.09 15.56 1.75
C GLN A 246 -6.90 16.05 0.91
N ALA A 247 -6.16 17.03 1.41
CA ALA A 247 -4.90 17.44 0.79
C ALA A 247 -3.88 16.28 0.79
N GLY A 248 -3.17 16.10 -0.31
CA GLY A 248 -2.24 15.00 -0.56
C GLY A 248 -2.88 13.78 -1.25
N ASP A 249 -4.21 13.72 -1.33
CA ASP A 249 -4.88 12.66 -2.08
C ASP A 249 -4.71 12.87 -3.59
N VAL A 250 -4.78 11.78 -4.34
CA VAL A 250 -4.80 11.78 -5.80
C VAL A 250 -6.21 11.51 -6.27
N GLY A 251 -6.80 12.41 -7.05
CA GLY A 251 -8.11 12.21 -7.66
C GLY A 251 -7.98 11.43 -8.97
N VAL A 252 -8.80 10.39 -9.14
CA VAL A 252 -8.87 9.56 -10.35
C VAL A 252 -10.27 9.73 -10.96
N CYS A 253 -10.34 10.28 -12.17
CA CYS A 253 -11.60 10.51 -12.87
C CYS A 253 -12.13 9.24 -13.54
N ARG A 254 -13.46 9.17 -13.70
CA ARG A 254 -14.10 8.09 -14.45
C ARG A 254 -13.64 8.12 -15.90
N ASP A 255 -13.59 6.95 -16.49
CA ASP A 255 -13.63 6.83 -17.93
C ASP A 255 -15.06 7.05 -18.41
N GLU A 256 -15.29 8.05 -19.26
CA GLU A 256 -16.58 8.20 -19.94
C GLU A 256 -16.57 7.52 -21.33
N ASP A 257 -15.41 7.03 -21.78
CA ASP A 257 -15.31 6.25 -23.01
C ASP A 257 -15.47 4.75 -22.72
N LYS A 258 -16.28 4.07 -23.53
CA LYS A 258 -16.62 2.65 -23.31
C LYS A 258 -15.72 1.71 -24.11
N THR A 259 -14.74 2.23 -24.86
CA THR A 259 -13.95 1.45 -25.81
C THR A 259 -12.53 1.13 -25.34
N THR A 260 -11.98 1.79 -24.31
CA THR A 260 -10.63 1.52 -23.80
C THR A 260 -10.61 1.73 -22.30
N ALA A 261 -10.44 0.69 -21.48
CA ALA A 261 -10.58 0.83 -20.03
C ALA A 261 -9.44 1.68 -19.40
N GLY A 262 -9.74 2.90 -18.94
CA GLY A 262 -8.75 3.71 -18.22
C GLY A 262 -9.28 5.03 -17.65
N ALA A 263 -8.75 5.50 -16.52
CA ALA A 263 -9.15 6.81 -15.99
C ALA A 263 -8.86 7.94 -16.99
N ASP A 264 -9.84 8.82 -17.24
CA ASP A 264 -9.73 9.94 -18.19
C ASP A 264 -8.75 11.03 -17.69
N HIS A 265 -8.70 11.25 -16.37
CA HIS A 265 -7.84 12.26 -15.76
C HIS A 265 -7.32 11.83 -14.39
N ILE A 266 -6.15 12.32 -14.02
CA ILE A 266 -5.54 12.14 -12.69
C ILE A 266 -4.88 13.43 -12.23
N PHE A 267 -5.04 13.78 -10.95
CA PHE A 267 -4.53 15.03 -10.40
C PHE A 267 -4.24 14.95 -8.91
N LEU A 268 -3.42 15.89 -8.41
CA LEU A 268 -3.11 16.02 -6.99
C LEU A 268 -4.08 17.00 -6.31
N VAL A 269 -4.68 16.59 -5.19
CA VAL A 269 -5.43 17.48 -4.31
C VAL A 269 -4.45 18.21 -3.39
N VAL A 270 -4.43 19.54 -3.43
CA VAL A 270 -3.55 20.34 -2.56
C VAL A 270 -4.31 21.00 -1.41
N LYS A 271 -5.63 21.15 -1.54
CA LYS A 271 -6.51 21.63 -0.47
C LYS A 271 -7.92 21.10 -0.64
N ARG A 272 -8.51 20.58 0.44
CA ARG A 272 -9.96 20.31 0.51
C ARG A 272 -10.68 21.58 0.93
N VAL A 273 -11.76 21.93 0.22
CA VAL A 273 -12.69 22.99 0.64
C VAL A 273 -13.89 22.35 1.35
N ASP A 274 -14.54 21.40 0.69
CA ASP A 274 -15.65 20.62 1.26
C ASP A 274 -15.69 19.20 0.64
N ALA A 275 -16.85 18.54 0.70
CA ALA A 275 -17.04 17.18 0.16
C ALA A 275 -17.02 17.13 -1.38
N ASP A 276 -17.20 18.24 -2.07
CA ASP A 276 -17.18 18.33 -3.52
C ASP A 276 -16.01 19.20 -4.02
N GLN A 277 -15.84 20.40 -3.46
CA GLN A 277 -14.84 21.36 -3.92
C GLN A 277 -13.46 21.13 -3.32
N MET A 278 -12.44 21.29 -4.17
CA MET A 278 -11.02 21.18 -3.84
C MET A 278 -10.18 22.13 -4.68
N LEU A 279 -8.96 22.45 -4.23
CA LEU A 279 -7.89 22.99 -5.06
C LEU A 279 -6.97 21.86 -5.48
N ILE A 280 -6.62 21.83 -6.76
CA ILE A 280 -5.81 20.77 -7.36
C ILE A 280 -4.60 21.34 -8.11
N ALA A 281 -3.58 20.50 -8.25
CA ALA A 281 -2.48 20.68 -9.17
C ALA A 281 -2.51 19.56 -10.22
N ASP A 282 -2.61 19.94 -11.49
CA ASP A 282 -2.59 19.01 -12.64
C ASP A 282 -1.74 19.57 -13.79
N ASN A 283 -1.93 19.07 -15.02
CA ASN A 283 -1.23 19.48 -16.24
C ASN A 283 -1.78 20.76 -16.92
N GLN A 284 -2.75 21.48 -16.34
CA GLN A 284 -3.26 22.71 -16.95
C GLN A 284 -2.21 23.84 -16.96
N GLU A 285 -2.26 24.69 -17.98
CA GLU A 285 -1.31 25.80 -18.18
C GLU A 285 -1.43 26.91 -17.11
N SER A 286 -2.48 26.90 -16.30
CA SER A 286 -2.57 27.74 -15.10
C SER A 286 -1.45 27.37 -14.13
N PHE A 287 -0.46 28.26 -13.96
CA PHE A 287 0.72 28.02 -13.11
C PHE A 287 0.40 27.89 -11.61
N SER A 288 -0.81 28.25 -11.19
CA SER A 288 -1.28 28.09 -9.81
C SER A 288 -2.27 26.93 -9.68
N PRO A 289 -2.37 26.33 -8.47
CA PRO A 289 -3.48 25.44 -8.14
C PRO A 289 -4.81 26.09 -8.44
N HIS A 290 -5.76 25.31 -8.93
CA HIS A 290 -7.07 25.83 -9.35
C HIS A 290 -8.21 24.97 -8.79
N PRO A 291 -9.44 25.53 -8.72
CA PRO A 291 -10.59 24.78 -8.24
C PRO A 291 -10.97 23.60 -9.13
N ARG A 292 -11.32 22.48 -8.51
CA ARG A 292 -11.95 21.31 -9.13
C ARG A 292 -13.08 20.81 -8.22
N PHE A 293 -14.09 20.22 -8.83
CA PHE A 293 -15.23 19.61 -8.13
C PHE A 293 -15.21 18.11 -8.38
N ALA A 294 -15.38 17.31 -7.32
CA ALA A 294 -15.43 15.87 -7.42
C ALA A 294 -16.64 15.39 -8.26
N SER A 295 -17.73 16.15 -8.23
CA SER A 295 -18.95 15.96 -9.03
C SER A 295 -18.77 16.17 -10.54
N GLY A 296 -17.65 16.76 -10.98
CA GLY A 296 -17.47 17.15 -12.39
C GLY A 296 -18.15 18.48 -12.78
N LYS A 297 -18.64 19.24 -11.79
CA LYS A 297 -19.22 20.57 -12.02
C LYS A 297 -18.27 21.44 -12.86
N GLY A 298 -18.83 22.09 -13.89
CA GLY A 298 -18.08 22.92 -14.85
C GLY A 298 -17.63 22.17 -16.11
N HIS A 299 -18.41 21.17 -16.56
CA HIS A 299 -18.14 20.36 -17.76
C HIS A 299 -16.80 19.62 -17.70
N LYS A 300 -16.53 19.02 -16.55
CA LYS A 300 -15.33 18.25 -16.29
C LYS A 300 -15.71 16.83 -15.91
N THR A 301 -14.84 15.87 -16.23
CA THR A 301 -15.07 14.46 -15.89
C THR A 301 -15.16 14.29 -14.36
N PRO A 302 -16.23 13.67 -13.84
CA PRO A 302 -16.38 13.40 -12.42
C PRO A 302 -15.26 12.51 -11.88
N VAL A 303 -14.96 12.68 -10.60
CA VAL A 303 -14.03 11.79 -9.88
C VAL A 303 -14.72 10.47 -9.59
N ASP A 304 -14.06 9.36 -9.90
CA ASP A 304 -14.55 8.03 -9.53
C ASP A 304 -14.18 7.69 -8.08
N PHE A 305 -12.91 7.92 -7.75
CA PHE A 305 -12.37 7.73 -6.40
C PHE A 305 -11.10 8.53 -6.19
N PHE A 306 -10.69 8.59 -4.93
CA PHE A 306 -9.40 9.16 -4.52
C PHE A 306 -8.44 8.06 -4.09
N LEU A 307 -7.14 8.34 -4.16
CA LEU A 307 -6.08 7.51 -3.62
C LEU A 307 -5.35 8.27 -2.53
N ARG A 308 -5.13 7.63 -1.38
CA ARG A 308 -4.41 8.19 -0.23
C ARG A 308 -3.21 7.34 0.12
N TYR A 309 -2.03 7.97 0.23
CA TYR A 309 -0.83 7.27 0.66
C TYR A 309 -0.93 6.90 2.14
N SER A 310 -0.81 5.60 2.46
CA SER A 310 -1.02 5.10 3.82
C SER A 310 -0.04 3.99 4.21
N ALA A 311 0.33 3.99 5.49
CA ALA A 311 1.15 2.94 6.10
C ALA A 311 0.41 1.61 6.27
N THR A 312 -0.90 1.54 5.99
CA THR A 312 -1.75 0.38 6.29
C THR A 312 -1.93 -0.60 5.13
N SER A 313 -1.24 -0.40 4.00
CA SER A 313 -1.36 -1.33 2.87
C SER A 313 -0.62 -2.64 3.18
N PRO A 314 -1.27 -3.80 3.10
CA PRO A 314 -0.54 -5.05 3.05
C PRO A 314 0.29 -5.04 1.77
N LEU A 315 1.60 -5.29 1.92
CA LEU A 315 2.61 -5.37 0.86
C LEU A 315 3.10 -4.03 0.29
N ALA A 316 4.11 -3.47 0.96
CA ALA A 316 5.43 -3.33 0.34
C ALA A 316 6.45 -3.52 1.46
N ALA A 317 7.20 -4.62 1.39
CA ALA A 317 8.44 -4.74 2.13
C ALA A 317 9.27 -3.48 1.81
N PHE A 318 9.71 -2.77 2.84
CA PHE A 318 10.77 -1.78 2.66
C PHE A 318 11.94 -2.52 2.00
N VAL A 319 12.16 -2.29 0.71
CA VAL A 319 13.45 -2.63 0.11
C VAL A 319 14.41 -1.58 0.64
N SER A 320 15.00 -1.90 1.78
CA SER A 320 16.30 -1.33 2.12
C SER A 320 17.30 -1.92 1.13
N LYS A 321 17.77 -1.11 0.19
CA LYS A 321 19.14 -1.26 -0.30
C LYS A 321 19.62 0.03 -0.93
N ASP A 322 20.81 0.43 -0.50
CA ASP A 322 21.79 1.12 -1.33
C ASP A 322 21.67 0.67 -2.78
N SER A 323 21.35 1.61 -3.65
CA SER A 323 21.69 1.53 -5.07
C SER A 323 21.68 2.96 -5.60
N THR A 324 22.74 3.69 -5.25
CA THR A 324 23.26 4.76 -6.11
C THR A 324 23.72 4.10 -7.41
N GLU A 325 22.82 3.97 -8.37
CA GLU A 325 23.11 3.98 -9.82
C GLU A 325 21.77 3.85 -10.56
N LEU A 326 21.46 4.91 -11.33
CA LEU A 326 20.30 5.00 -12.19
C LEU A 326 20.64 4.34 -13.52
N ASP A 327 20.01 3.21 -13.81
CA ASP A 327 20.03 2.63 -15.16
C ASP A 327 18.81 3.17 -15.94
N PHE A 328 19.06 3.75 -17.12
CA PHE A 328 18.11 4.58 -17.86
C PHE A 328 17.34 3.85 -18.96
N ASP A 329 17.54 2.55 -19.15
CA ASP A 329 17.00 1.82 -20.30
C ASP A 329 16.19 0.57 -19.88
N GLU A 330 14.94 0.77 -19.42
CA GLU A 330 13.93 -0.30 -19.54
C GLU A 330 12.49 0.24 -19.60
N VAL A 331 12.06 0.47 -20.85
CA VAL A 331 10.69 0.77 -21.24
C VAL A 331 9.84 -0.48 -20.96
N VAL A 332 8.89 -0.39 -20.04
CA VAL A 332 7.83 -1.39 -19.91
C VAL A 332 6.62 -0.82 -20.63
N THR A 333 6.47 -1.18 -21.90
CA THR A 333 5.19 -1.16 -22.60
C THR A 333 4.45 -2.42 -22.18
N LEU A 334 3.40 -2.27 -21.38
CA LEU A 334 2.35 -3.28 -21.28
C LEU A 334 1.16 -2.74 -22.05
N ASP A 335 0.96 -3.41 -23.18
CA ASP A 335 -0.15 -3.43 -24.12
C ASP A 335 -1.50 -3.58 -23.41
N GLU A 336 -2.53 -2.86 -23.87
CA GLU A 336 -3.82 -3.45 -24.27
C GLU A 336 -4.72 -2.42 -24.98
N ASP A 337 -5.00 -2.73 -26.25
CA ASP A 337 -6.05 -2.28 -27.18
C ASP A 337 -5.91 -0.94 -27.94
N THR A 338 -5.11 -1.02 -29.01
CA THR A 338 -5.32 -0.34 -30.29
C THR A 338 -6.25 -1.14 -31.19
N ASP A 339 -7.55 -0.84 -31.19
CA ASP A 339 -8.48 -1.34 -32.21
C ASP A 339 -8.90 -0.19 -33.13
N ALA A 340 -8.13 0.07 -34.20
CA ALA A 340 -8.62 0.70 -35.45
C ALA A 340 -7.57 0.90 -36.56
N LEU A 341 -6.38 0.28 -36.58
CA LEU A 341 -5.44 0.49 -37.69
C LEU A 341 -4.88 -0.82 -38.26
N VAL A 342 -5.24 -1.08 -39.52
CA VAL A 342 -4.70 -2.17 -40.33
C VAL A 342 -3.24 -1.85 -40.69
N PRO A 343 -2.29 -2.80 -40.56
CA PRO A 343 -0.90 -2.60 -40.98
C PRO A 343 -0.84 -2.26 -42.48
N LYS A 344 -0.11 -1.21 -42.85
CA LYS A 344 0.07 -0.80 -44.26
C LYS A 344 1.33 -1.40 -44.90
N PHE A 345 2.17 -2.07 -44.12
CA PHE A 345 3.47 -2.57 -44.53
C PHE A 345 3.78 -3.89 -43.80
N ASP A 346 4.58 -4.76 -44.41
CA ASP A 346 5.07 -6.00 -43.78
C ASP A 346 6.31 -5.78 -42.90
N GLU A 347 6.80 -6.85 -42.26
CA GLU A 347 7.97 -6.85 -41.37
C GLU A 347 9.29 -6.47 -42.07
N GLN A 348 9.28 -6.34 -43.40
CA GLN A 348 10.42 -5.93 -44.21
C GLN A 348 10.25 -4.50 -44.78
N GLY A 349 9.09 -3.87 -44.55
CA GLY A 349 8.81 -2.48 -44.93
C GLY A 349 8.17 -2.31 -46.32
N GLU A 350 7.64 -3.37 -46.93
CA GLU A 350 6.98 -3.29 -48.24
C GLU A 350 5.48 -3.01 -48.10
N PRO A 351 4.86 -2.17 -48.96
CA PRO A 351 3.44 -1.87 -48.88
C PRO A 351 2.58 -3.09 -49.19
N LEU A 352 1.63 -3.41 -48.30
CA LEU A 352 0.64 -4.46 -48.56
C LEU A 352 -0.32 -3.97 -49.65
N ALA A 353 -0.37 -4.70 -50.77
CA ALA A 353 -1.19 -4.33 -51.93
C ALA A 353 -2.68 -4.26 -51.56
N SER A 354 -3.31 -3.13 -51.91
CA SER A 354 -4.72 -2.85 -51.66
C SER A 354 -5.64 -3.73 -52.51
N GLY A 355 -6.54 -4.46 -51.84
CA GLY A 355 -7.77 -5.00 -52.41
C GLY A 355 -8.98 -4.31 -51.79
#